data_AF-A0A7W1KN06-F1
#
_entry.id   AF-A0A7W1KN06-F1
#
_cell.length_a   1.000
_cell.length_b   1.000
_cell.length_c   1.000
_cell.angle_alpha   90.00
_cell.angle_beta   90.00
_cell.angle_gamma   90.00
#
_symmetry.space_group_name_H-M   'P 1'
#
loop_
_entity.id
_entity.type
_entity.pdbx_description
1 polymer ?
#
loop_
_entity_poly.entity_id
_entity_poly.type
_entity_poly.pdbx_seq_one_letter_code
_entity_poly.pdbx_strand_id
1 'polypeptide(L)'
;MSGTSALTTPSARFLHFYSDNGSECNLWQAGHVIPDSPFTLVLSGGGLKGLAHIGVLRALEERGLVPNLVVGSSIGSLIAAAWAAGVPAQTMEARARMVRRRDVFQVARADVAFRRLLAPALYRREPLEALIASLVGNATFGDLKRRLLINTVDLHSGMQVMWG
;
A
#
# COMPACT_ATOMS: atom_id res chain seq x y z
N MET A 1 5.45 28.91 42.48
CA MET A 1 5.89 27.54 42.85
C MET A 1 4.80 26.56 42.48
N SER A 2 5.20 25.41 41.91
CA SER A 2 4.44 24.19 41.56
C SER A 2 3.19 24.35 40.67
N GLY A 3 3.04 23.74 39.49
CA GLY A 3 3.65 22.54 38.93
C GLY A 3 2.57 21.47 38.73
N THR A 4 2.23 21.12 37.49
CA THR A 4 1.54 19.85 37.19
C THR A 4 1.98 19.37 35.81
N SER A 5 2.49 18.14 35.82
CA SER A 5 3.22 17.42 34.77
C SER A 5 2.39 17.10 33.54
N ALA A 6 2.95 17.34 32.35
CA ALA A 6 2.47 16.77 31.10
C ALA A 6 2.89 15.30 31.01
N LEU A 7 1.91 14.40 30.95
CA LEU A 7 2.13 13.02 30.54
C LEU A 7 2.25 12.99 29.00
N THR A 8 3.47 12.80 28.51
CA THR A 8 3.75 12.63 27.08
C THR A 8 3.51 11.20 26.65
N THR A 9 2.34 10.93 26.08
CA THR A 9 2.13 9.74 25.24
C THR A 9 2.70 10.04 23.85
N PRO A 10 3.53 9.17 23.24
CA PRO A 10 4.04 9.43 21.90
C PRO A 10 2.89 9.23 20.90
N SER A 11 2.30 10.34 20.45
CA SER A 11 1.32 10.33 19.36
C SER A 11 2.00 9.82 18.10
N ALA A 12 1.59 8.67 17.58
CA ALA A 12 1.93 8.24 16.23
C ALA A 12 1.50 9.35 15.25
N ARG A 13 2.46 9.95 14.54
CA ARG A 13 2.20 10.98 13.53
C ARG A 13 1.93 10.29 12.20
N PHE A 14 0.69 10.32 11.75
CA PHE A 14 0.26 9.77 10.47
C PHE A 14 0.40 10.82 9.36
N LEU A 15 1.13 10.48 8.30
CA LEU A 15 1.18 11.30 7.09
C LEU A 15 0.04 10.84 6.17
N HIS A 16 -1.03 11.64 6.08
CA HIS A 16 -2.13 11.40 5.15
C HIS A 16 -1.85 12.07 3.81
N PHE A 17 -1.78 11.29 2.73
CA PHE A 17 -1.77 11.81 1.35
C PHE A 17 -3.19 11.80 0.79
N TYR A 18 -3.71 12.98 0.44
CA TYR A 18 -4.93 13.12 -0.36
C TYR A 18 -4.54 13.66 -1.74
N SER A 19 -5.01 13.02 -2.81
CA SER A 19 -4.87 13.51 -4.19
C SER A 19 -6.08 14.39 -4.48
N ASP A 20 -5.97 15.70 -4.28
CA ASP A 20 -6.99 16.64 -4.74
C ASP A 20 -6.58 17.27 -6.07
N ASN A 21 -7.56 17.39 -6.96
CA ASN A 21 -7.35 17.74 -8.35
C ASN A 21 -6.83 19.19 -8.50
N GLY A 22 -5.64 19.35 -9.10
CA GLY A 22 -5.36 20.50 -9.97
C GLY A 22 -4.93 21.82 -9.34
N SER A 23 -4.39 21.83 -8.11
CA SER A 23 -3.64 22.99 -7.61
C SER A 23 -2.29 22.54 -7.07
N GLU A 24 -1.22 23.20 -7.52
CA GLU A 24 0.14 22.99 -7.00
C GLU A 24 0.18 23.40 -5.53
N CYS A 25 -0.07 22.42 -4.64
CA CYS A 25 0.02 22.63 -3.21
C CYS A 25 1.46 22.34 -2.78
N ASN A 26 2.22 23.40 -2.48
CA ASN A 26 3.53 23.32 -1.86
C ASN A 26 3.39 22.81 -0.41
N LEU A 27 3.31 21.49 -0.26
CA LEU A 27 3.16 20.78 1.03
C LEU A 27 4.36 20.96 2.00
N TRP A 28 5.42 21.66 1.59
CA TRP A 28 6.59 21.96 2.43
C TRP A 28 6.37 23.10 3.44
N GLN A 29 5.32 23.93 3.28
CA GLN A 29 5.05 25.03 4.22
C GLN A 29 4.41 24.58 5.54
N ALA A 30 3.97 23.32 5.67
CA ALA A 30 3.47 22.73 6.92
C ALA A 30 4.58 22.02 7.74
N GLY A 31 5.79 22.58 7.78
CA GLY A 31 6.68 22.64 8.95
C GLY A 31 7.01 21.42 9.84
N HIS A 32 6.68 20.16 9.52
CA HIS A 32 6.86 19.06 10.49
C HIS A 32 7.41 17.72 9.96
N VAL A 33 7.98 17.66 8.76
CA VAL A 33 8.81 16.51 8.38
C VAL A 33 10.23 16.78 8.86
N ILE A 34 10.52 16.39 10.10
CA ILE A 34 11.89 16.38 10.62
C ILE A 34 12.64 15.29 9.83
N PRO A 35 13.76 15.61 9.16
CA PRO A 35 14.47 14.69 8.25
C PRO A 35 14.84 13.33 8.86
N ASP A 36 14.90 13.24 10.19
CA ASP A 36 15.28 12.04 10.94
C ASP A 36 14.14 11.46 11.81
N SER A 37 12.92 11.98 11.71
CA SER A 37 11.80 11.42 12.46
C SER A 37 11.34 10.10 11.83
N PRO A 38 11.22 9.02 12.62
CA PRO A 38 10.65 7.78 12.12
C PRO A 38 9.21 8.02 11.64
N PHE A 39 8.86 7.47 10.48
CA PHE A 39 7.53 7.59 9.92
C PHE A 39 7.04 6.26 9.35
N THR A 40 5.72 6.14 9.24
CA THR A 40 5.04 4.98 8.65
C THR A 40 4.39 5.38 7.35
N LEU A 41 4.59 4.56 6.31
CA LEU A 41 3.94 4.73 5.02
C LEU A 41 2.69 3.85 4.95
N VAL A 42 1.52 4.43 4.69
CA VAL A 42 0.26 3.67 4.55
C VAL A 42 -0.23 3.73 3.12
N LEU A 43 -0.31 2.57 2.46
CA LEU A 43 -0.76 2.40 1.09
C LEU A 43 -2.17 1.80 1.08
N SER A 44 -3.16 2.63 0.73
CA SER A 44 -4.56 2.23 0.68
C SER A 44 -4.88 1.30 -0.50
N GLY A 45 -6.06 0.67 -0.44
CA GLY A 45 -6.70 0.04 -1.58
C GLY A 45 -7.19 1.04 -2.64
N GLY A 46 -7.88 0.53 -3.67
CA GLY A 46 -8.43 1.37 -4.75
C GLY A 46 -8.35 0.78 -6.17
N GLY A 47 -8.02 -0.51 -6.29
CA GLY A 47 -7.85 -1.18 -7.58
C GLY A 47 -6.69 -0.60 -8.39
N LEU A 48 -6.81 -0.57 -9.71
CA LEU A 48 -5.72 -0.14 -10.60
C LEU A 48 -5.27 1.33 -10.38
N LYS A 49 -6.11 2.17 -9.78
CA LYS A 49 -5.72 3.54 -9.38
C LYS A 49 -4.61 3.55 -8.33
N GLY A 50 -4.53 2.50 -7.51
CA GLY A 50 -3.48 2.34 -6.50
C GLY A 50 -2.07 2.18 -7.07
N LEU A 51 -1.90 1.97 -8.38
CA LEU A 51 -0.58 2.02 -9.02
C LEU A 51 0.11 3.38 -8.84
N ALA A 52 -0.65 4.46 -8.54
CA ALA A 52 -0.09 5.76 -8.16
C ALA A 52 0.85 5.69 -6.94
N HIS A 53 0.66 4.71 -6.05
CA HIS A 53 1.55 4.48 -4.90
C HIS A 53 2.99 4.19 -5.33
N ILE A 54 3.24 3.66 -6.54
CA ILE A 54 4.59 3.47 -7.07
C ILE A 54 5.31 4.82 -7.25
N GLY A 55 4.58 5.87 -7.66
CA GLY A 55 5.13 7.22 -7.77
C GLY A 55 5.54 7.80 -6.41
N VAL A 56 4.76 7.52 -5.37
CA VAL A 56 5.10 7.91 -3.98
C VAL A 56 6.38 7.20 -3.54
N LEU A 57 6.49 5.89 -3.76
CA LEU A 57 7.69 5.11 -3.42
C LEU A 57 8.93 5.63 -4.15
N ARG A 58 8.80 5.95 -5.44
CA ARG A 58 9.88 6.55 -6.22
C ARG A 58 10.33 7.90 -5.64
N ALA A 59 9.39 8.76 -5.27
CA ALA A 59 9.68 10.06 -4.68
C ALA A 59 10.36 9.96 -3.30
N LEU A 60 10.08 8.89 -2.55
CA LEU A 60 10.78 8.56 -1.29
C LEU A 60 12.20 8.05 -1.55
N GLU A 61 12.37 7.13 -2.51
CA GLU A 61 13.69 6.60 -2.90
C GLU A 61 14.62 7.70 -3.42
N GLU A 62 14.12 8.60 -4.29
CA GLU A 62 14.89 9.73 -4.84
C GLU A 62 15.36 10.72 -3.76
N ARG A 63 14.63 10.80 -2.64
CA ARG A 63 14.96 11.66 -1.50
C ARG A 63 15.72 10.95 -0.39
N GLY A 64 16.00 9.64 -0.53
CA GLY A 64 16.62 8.84 0.52
C GLY A 64 15.76 8.68 1.78
N LEU A 65 14.44 8.89 1.69
CA LEU A 65 13.52 8.77 2.82
C LEU A 65 13.07 7.32 2.99
N VAL A 66 13.36 6.73 4.14
CA VAL A 66 13.03 5.33 4.43
C VAL A 66 12.02 5.24 5.58
N PRO A 67 10.75 4.87 5.34
CA PRO A 67 9.81 4.57 6.41
C PRO A 67 10.26 3.39 7.27
N ASN A 68 9.99 3.47 8.58
CA ASN A 68 10.26 2.39 9.54
C ASN A 68 9.28 1.22 9.40
N LEU A 69 8.10 1.50 8.84
CA LEU A 69 7.02 0.56 8.65
C LEU A 69 6.23 0.95 7.40
N VAL A 70 5.85 -0.05 6.62
CA VAL A 70 4.88 0.10 5.53
C VAL A 70 3.64 -0.69 5.86
N VAL A 71 2.47 -0.08 5.67
CA VAL A 71 1.17 -0.72 5.84
C VAL A 71 0.47 -0.75 4.49
N GLY A 72 -0.07 -1.89 4.07
CA GLY A 72 -0.74 -2.02 2.78
C GLY A 72 -2.13 -2.63 2.89
N SER A 73 -3.08 -2.16 2.08
CA SER A 73 -4.40 -2.79 1.89
C SER A 73 -4.71 -3.03 0.41
N SER A 74 -5.17 -4.24 0.06
CA SER A 74 -5.53 -4.64 -1.31
C SER A 74 -4.36 -4.42 -2.29
N ILE A 75 -4.54 -3.61 -3.35
CA ILE A 75 -3.46 -3.24 -4.27
C ILE A 75 -2.27 -2.57 -3.57
N GLY A 76 -2.53 -1.81 -2.50
CA GLY A 76 -1.50 -1.22 -1.67
C GLY A 76 -0.65 -2.27 -0.96
N SER A 77 -1.23 -3.43 -0.61
CA SER A 77 -0.49 -4.57 -0.06
C SER A 77 0.47 -5.18 -1.08
N LEU A 78 0.07 -5.31 -2.34
CA LEU A 78 0.95 -5.83 -3.40
C LEU A 78 2.15 -4.92 -3.64
N ILE A 79 1.90 -3.62 -3.73
CA ILE A 79 2.95 -2.62 -3.93
C ILE A 79 3.86 -2.53 -2.70
N ALA A 80 3.28 -2.52 -1.49
CA ALA A 80 4.03 -2.54 -0.24
C ALA A 80 4.90 -3.79 -0.11
N ALA A 81 4.37 -4.98 -0.45
CA ALA A 81 5.09 -6.24 -0.38
C ALA A 81 6.28 -6.29 -1.35
N ALA A 82 6.07 -5.89 -2.61
CA ALA A 82 7.15 -5.81 -3.59
C ALA A 82 8.26 -4.85 -3.14
N TRP A 83 7.88 -3.66 -2.66
CA TRP A 83 8.84 -2.67 -2.18
C TRP A 83 9.56 -3.11 -0.90
N ALA A 84 8.85 -3.79 0.02
CA ALA A 84 9.42 -4.33 1.24
C ALA A 84 10.39 -5.50 0.98
N ALA A 85 10.14 -6.29 -0.07
CA ALA A 85 11.08 -7.30 -0.57
C ALA A 85 12.33 -6.69 -1.23
N GLY A 86 12.35 -5.37 -1.44
CA GLY A 86 13.47 -4.64 -2.02
C GLY A 86 13.44 -4.53 -3.54
N VAL A 87 12.26 -4.68 -4.16
CA VAL A 87 12.08 -4.36 -5.58
C VAL A 87 12.11 -2.83 -5.73
N PRO A 88 12.98 -2.27 -6.58
CA PRO A 88 13.07 -0.81 -6.80
C PRO A 88 11.78 -0.24 -7.38
N ALA A 89 11.45 1.02 -7.06
CA ALA A 89 10.25 1.67 -7.57
C ALA A 89 10.24 1.75 -9.11
N GLN A 90 11.40 1.95 -9.74
CA GLN A 90 11.54 1.99 -11.20
C GLN A 90 11.18 0.63 -11.85
N THR A 91 11.57 -0.49 -11.21
CA THR A 91 11.21 -1.83 -11.68
C THR A 91 9.71 -2.06 -11.56
N MET A 92 9.09 -1.63 -10.46
CA MET A 92 7.64 -1.70 -10.29
C MET A 92 6.90 -0.82 -11.30
N GLU A 93 7.41 0.38 -11.58
CA GLU A 93 6.86 1.30 -12.57
C GLU A 93 6.87 0.68 -13.98
N ALA A 94 8.00 0.09 -14.38
CA ALA A 94 8.11 -0.61 -15.66
C ALA A 94 7.11 -1.77 -15.77
N ARG A 95 6.94 -2.57 -14.71
CA ARG A 95 5.94 -3.64 -14.64
C ARG A 95 4.52 -3.08 -14.71
N ALA A 96 4.22 -2.04 -13.96
CA ALA A 96 2.90 -1.40 -13.93
C ALA A 96 2.48 -0.82 -15.28
N ARG A 97 3.44 -0.31 -16.08
CA ARG A 97 3.17 0.15 -17.46
C ARG A 97 2.81 -0.99 -18.42
N MET A 98 3.31 -2.19 -18.17
CA MET A 98 2.98 -3.38 -18.97
C MET A 98 1.61 -3.97 -18.61
N VAL A 99 1.14 -3.71 -17.39
CA VAL A 99 -0.18 -4.14 -16.91
C VAL A 99 -1.27 -3.33 -17.64
N ARG A 100 -1.95 -3.93 -18.61
CA ARG A 100 -3.10 -3.28 -19.26
C ARG A 100 -4.35 -3.44 -18.39
N ARG A 101 -5.33 -2.54 -18.56
CA ARG A 101 -6.66 -2.65 -17.90
C ARG A 101 -7.29 -4.04 -18.04
N ARG A 102 -7.05 -4.74 -19.17
CA ARG A 102 -7.54 -6.09 -19.47
C ARG A 102 -6.87 -7.20 -18.64
N ASP A 103 -5.67 -6.97 -18.12
CA ASP A 103 -4.86 -7.97 -17.42
C ASP A 103 -5.19 -8.02 -15.91
N VAL A 104 -5.72 -6.93 -15.36
CA VAL A 104 -6.22 -6.85 -13.96
C VAL A 104 -7.75 -6.95 -13.90
N PHE A 105 -8.44 -6.54 -14.96
CA PHE A 105 -9.89 -6.64 -15.10
C PHE A 105 -10.25 -7.50 -16.32
N GLN A 106 -10.13 -8.83 -16.20
CA GLN A 106 -11.09 -9.71 -16.89
C GLN A 106 -12.43 -9.61 -16.15
N VAL A 107 -13.04 -8.43 -16.20
CA VAL A 107 -14.45 -8.28 -15.88
C VAL A 107 -15.16 -8.52 -17.21
N ALA A 108 -15.54 -9.77 -17.46
CA ALA A 108 -16.51 -10.08 -18.49
C ALA A 108 -17.77 -9.28 -18.16
N ARG A 109 -17.97 -8.13 -18.83
CA ARG A 109 -19.13 -7.26 -18.63
C ARG A 109 -20.46 -8.02 -18.75
N ALA A 110 -20.47 -9.16 -19.44
CA ALA A 110 -21.59 -10.08 -19.53
C ALA A 110 -21.84 -10.91 -18.24
N ASP A 111 -20.80 -11.30 -17.48
CA ASP A 111 -20.96 -12.11 -16.27
C ASP A 111 -21.39 -11.29 -15.03
N VAL A 112 -21.07 -10.00 -15.00
CA VAL A 112 -21.39 -9.09 -13.87
C VAL A 112 -22.88 -8.85 -13.71
N ALA A 113 -23.67 -8.95 -14.78
CA ALA A 113 -25.10 -8.69 -14.75
C ALA A 113 -25.93 -9.91 -14.30
N PHE A 114 -25.44 -11.14 -14.50
CA PHE A 114 -26.24 -12.35 -14.28
C PHE A 114 -25.65 -13.35 -13.27
N ARG A 115 -24.33 -13.31 -12.98
CA ARG A 115 -23.66 -14.29 -12.09
C ARG A 115 -23.10 -13.72 -10.77
N ARG A 116 -23.25 -12.41 -10.53
CA ARG A 116 -22.67 -11.70 -9.37
C ARG A 116 -23.25 -12.11 -8.01
N LEU A 117 -24.43 -12.74 -7.98
CA LEU A 117 -25.05 -13.24 -6.74
C LEU A 117 -24.58 -14.65 -6.32
N LEU A 118 -23.97 -15.42 -7.22
CA LEU A 118 -23.73 -16.87 -7.00
C LEU A 118 -22.24 -17.27 -7.08
N ALA A 119 -21.34 -16.33 -7.39
CA ALA A 119 -19.92 -16.62 -7.46
C ALA A 119 -19.27 -16.54 -6.06
N PRO A 120 -18.64 -17.62 -5.55
CA PRO A 120 -18.01 -17.63 -4.23
C PRO A 120 -16.78 -16.70 -4.13
N ALA A 121 -16.24 -16.22 -5.25
CA ALA A 121 -15.19 -15.23 -5.31
C ALA A 121 -15.34 -14.33 -6.55
N LEU A 122 -15.13 -13.03 -6.39
CA LEU A 122 -15.14 -12.04 -7.48
C LEU A 122 -13.89 -12.15 -8.39
N TYR A 123 -12.84 -12.81 -7.92
CA TYR A 123 -11.54 -12.92 -8.60
C TYR A 123 -11.04 -14.37 -8.57
N ARG A 124 -10.39 -14.78 -9.67
CA ARG A 124 -9.68 -16.07 -9.74
C ARG A 124 -8.39 -16.01 -8.93
N ARG A 125 -8.01 -17.10 -8.24
CA ARG A 125 -6.83 -17.13 -7.37
C ARG A 125 -5.54 -17.16 -8.17
N GLU A 126 -5.50 -17.94 -9.24
CA GLU A 126 -4.28 -18.31 -9.95
C GLU A 126 -3.53 -17.07 -10.50
N PRO A 127 -4.19 -16.07 -11.12
CA PRO A 127 -3.50 -14.87 -11.59
C PRO A 127 -2.93 -14.01 -10.46
N LEU A 128 -3.62 -13.97 -9.31
CA LEU A 128 -3.19 -13.19 -8.15
C LEU A 128 -2.01 -13.86 -7.45
N GLU A 129 -2.05 -15.18 -7.29
CA GLU A 129 -0.94 -15.97 -6.75
C GLU A 129 0.29 -15.86 -7.64
N ALA A 130 0.13 -15.95 -8.96
CA ALA A 130 1.23 -15.75 -9.90
C ALA A 130 1.84 -14.34 -9.81
N LEU A 131 0.99 -13.31 -9.65
CA LEU A 131 1.45 -11.94 -9.44
C LEU A 131 2.24 -11.82 -8.14
N ILE A 132 1.72 -12.34 -7.02
CA ILE A 132 2.41 -12.33 -5.73
C ILE A 132 3.76 -13.05 -5.83
N ALA A 133 3.78 -14.26 -6.41
CA ALA A 133 5.01 -15.02 -6.63
C ALA A 133 6.02 -14.26 -7.51
N SER A 134 5.56 -13.50 -8.51
CA SER A 134 6.45 -12.68 -9.35
C SER A 134 7.04 -11.46 -8.63
N LEU A 135 6.41 -11.01 -7.54
CA LEU A 135 6.81 -9.82 -6.79
C LEU A 135 7.68 -10.18 -5.59
N VAL A 136 7.32 -11.22 -4.84
CA VAL A 136 7.98 -11.59 -3.57
C VAL A 136 8.42 -13.06 -3.51
N GLY A 137 8.17 -13.86 -4.56
CA GLY A 137 8.53 -15.28 -4.57
C GLY A 137 7.85 -16.05 -3.44
N ASN A 138 8.66 -16.82 -2.70
CA ASN A 138 8.24 -17.58 -1.52
C ASN A 138 8.64 -16.91 -0.20
N ALA A 139 8.93 -15.60 -0.22
CA ALA A 139 9.34 -14.87 0.97
C ALA A 139 8.20 -14.81 2.00
N THR A 140 8.56 -14.99 3.27
CA THR A 140 7.70 -14.70 4.42
C THR A 140 7.89 -13.26 4.88
N PHE A 141 7.03 -12.77 5.79
CA PHE A 141 7.19 -11.42 6.36
C PHE A 141 8.53 -11.21 7.05
N GLY A 142 9.11 -12.27 7.64
CA GLY A 142 10.42 -12.23 8.29
C GLY A 142 11.61 -12.08 7.32
N ASP A 143 11.41 -12.42 6.04
CA ASP A 143 12.47 -12.35 5.02
C ASP A 143 12.55 -10.96 4.34
N LEU A 144 11.58 -10.08 4.62
CA LEU A 144 11.49 -8.78 3.97
C LEU A 144 12.56 -7.81 4.48
N LYS A 145 13.11 -7.01 3.56
CA LYS A 145 14.13 -5.99 3.90
C LYS A 145 13.54 -4.83 4.70
N ARG A 146 12.22 -4.65 4.67
CA ARG A 146 11.50 -3.57 5.33
C ARG A 146 10.28 -4.14 6.04
N ARG A 147 9.96 -3.60 7.22
CA ARG A 147 8.80 -4.04 8.00
C ARG A 147 7.52 -3.75 7.22
N LEU A 148 6.67 -4.77 7.09
CA LEU A 148 5.42 -4.72 6.36
C LEU A 148 4.28 -5.18 7.26
N LEU A 149 3.19 -4.42 7.29
CA LEU A 149 1.90 -4.88 7.80
C LEU A 149 0.88 -4.88 6.67
N ILE A 150 0.11 -5.96 6.54
CA ILE A 150 -0.98 -6.07 5.58
C ILE A 150 -2.30 -6.09 6.33
N ASN A 151 -3.18 -5.16 5.96
CA ASN A 151 -4.53 -5.11 6.47
C ASN A 151 -5.48 -5.96 5.63
N THR A 152 -6.22 -6.84 6.28
CA THR A 152 -7.27 -7.69 5.69
C THR A 152 -8.52 -7.68 6.55
N VAL A 153 -9.62 -8.20 6.02
CA VAL A 153 -10.87 -8.39 6.76
C VAL A 153 -11.27 -9.85 6.63
N ASP A 154 -11.56 -10.51 7.74
CA ASP A 154 -12.17 -11.82 7.75
C ASP A 154 -13.67 -11.68 7.44
N LEU A 155 -14.13 -12.35 6.38
CA LEU A 155 -15.52 -12.28 5.93
C LEU A 155 -16.49 -13.06 6.83
N HIS A 156 -16.00 -14.00 7.64
CA HIS A 156 -16.85 -14.73 8.59
C HIS A 156 -17.19 -13.89 9.80
N SER A 157 -16.20 -13.24 10.40
CA SER A 157 -16.36 -12.41 11.60
C SER A 157 -16.64 -10.93 11.31
N GLY A 158 -16.34 -10.46 10.10
CA GLY A 158 -16.31 -9.04 9.75
C GLY A 158 -15.17 -8.27 10.44
N MET A 159 -14.26 -8.96 11.13
CA MET A 159 -13.20 -8.34 11.89
C MET A 159 -11.97 -8.04 11.03
N GLN A 160 -11.27 -6.97 11.43
CA GLN A 160 -9.98 -6.63 10.86
C GLN A 160 -8.91 -7.64 11.32
N VAL A 161 -8.10 -8.11 10.36
CA VAL A 161 -6.96 -9.00 10.60
C VAL A 161 -5.72 -8.38 9.99
N MET A 162 -4.65 -8.28 10.78
CA MET A 162 -3.36 -7.72 10.39
C MET A 162 -2.32 -8.83 10.28
N TRP A 163 -1.49 -8.77 9.23
CA TRP A 163 -0.42 -9.73 8.96
C TRP A 163 0.92 -9.01 8.87
N GLY A 164 1.99 -9.51 9.50
CA GLY A 164 3.35 -9.00 9.33
C GLY A 164 4.33 -9.47 10.39
#